data_AF-A0A182P6Y8-F1
#
_entry.id   AF-A0A182P6Y8-F1
#
_cell.length_a   1.000
_cell.length_b   1.000
_cell.length_c   1.000
_cell.angle_alpha   90.00
_cell.angle_beta   90.00
_cell.angle_gamma   90.00
#
_symmetry.space_group_name_H-M   'P 1'
#
loop_
_entity.id
_entity.type
_entity.pdbx_description
1 polymer ?
#
loop_
_entity_poly.entity_id
_entity_poly.type
_entity_poly.pdbx_seq_one_letter_code
_entity_poly.pdbx_strand_id
1 'polypeptide(L)'
;MVPHIIYGIIFVMLFFFTIFPTAEMESAGLTVNHLCSHYLSAEMDFVLYQLKATSVKLLIHSSLPFIYVIFIWLMAWINPDEMMMHSHASPLGESLWSAFCSGAGTLLIVAMVTVLYWAQDGWSNHPIAKQLHLLTNPALPDWRSVATNINDEYRRDTKVLIRSSAISTLVVTESWIIKTNMYVHNIIPQSQALLCAYKIDTKEVITDTLESAEFVNIGVKPQLTGRVKPFIIRINIAHIKELQDRLQQPILVMPSVQFRTLTERFVEAFMEEVAQNPTAPPSTHVPDEGDCCLACLQAQPDVKIVKYCFDVDVTGAVLPESERCQPCGCRPLWCVGCLATWFASQQQRAERDTWLSKKTTCPMCRARFCVRDVCYLENRVVQQPEPVQQQTDE
;
A
#
# COMPACT_ATOMS: atom_id res chain seq x y z
N MET A 1 -28.62 1.96 29.26
CA MET A 1 -27.32 2.47 28.76
C MET A 1 -27.36 3.97 28.99
N VAL A 2 -26.43 4.54 29.76
CA VAL A 2 -26.48 5.95 30.15
C VAL A 2 -26.39 6.82 28.87
N PRO A 3 -27.36 7.71 28.56
CA PRO A 3 -27.41 8.48 27.31
C PRO A 3 -26.10 9.21 26.96
N HIS A 4 -25.38 9.67 27.99
CA HIS A 4 -24.06 10.30 27.90
C HIS A 4 -22.98 9.43 27.26
N ILE A 5 -22.98 8.12 27.54
CA ILE A 5 -22.01 7.18 26.97
C ILE A 5 -22.25 7.04 25.46
N ILE A 6 -23.52 7.02 25.05
CA ILE A 6 -23.89 6.95 23.63
C ILE A 6 -23.45 8.23 22.91
N TYR A 7 -23.69 9.41 23.48
CA TYR A 7 -23.22 10.68 22.93
C TYR A 7 -21.69 10.73 22.81
N GLY A 8 -20.96 10.26 23.83
CA GLY A 8 -19.51 10.16 23.80
C GLY A 8 -19.01 9.23 22.70
N ILE A 9 -19.61 8.05 22.53
CA ILE A 9 -19.26 7.10 21.46
C ILE A 9 -19.51 7.71 20.08
N ILE A 10 -20.69 8.30 19.87
CA ILE A 10 -21.03 8.95 18.59
C ILE A 10 -20.04 10.07 18.29
N PHE A 11 -19.70 10.89 19.28
CA PHE A 11 -18.73 11.97 19.09
C PHE A 11 -17.33 11.44 18.74
N VAL A 12 -16.85 10.39 19.42
CA VAL A 12 -15.55 9.76 19.10
C VAL A 12 -15.56 9.19 17.69
N MET A 13 -16.66 8.55 17.27
CA MET A 13 -16.81 8.06 15.89
C MET A 13 -16.78 9.20 14.88
N LEU A 14 -17.53 10.28 15.10
CA LEU A 14 -17.52 11.47 14.24
C LEU A 14 -16.12 12.11 14.17
N PHE A 15 -15.42 12.21 15.31
CA PHE A 15 -14.06 12.73 15.38
C PHE A 15 -13.09 11.87 14.56
N PHE A 16 -13.15 10.55 14.75
CA PHE A 16 -12.32 9.60 14.01
C PHE A 16 -12.56 9.72 12.51
N PHE A 17 -13.82 9.75 12.07
CA PHE A 17 -14.18 9.85 10.67
C PHE A 17 -13.89 11.20 10.02
N THR A 18 -13.90 12.29 10.80
CA THR A 18 -13.50 13.61 10.28
C THR A 18 -12.00 13.65 9.98
N ILE A 19 -11.18 13.00 10.83
CA ILE A 19 -9.72 12.95 10.68
C ILE A 19 -9.29 11.90 9.64
N PHE A 20 -9.93 10.74 9.68
CA PHE A 20 -9.66 9.59 8.82
C PHE A 20 -10.92 9.24 8.01
N PRO A 21 -11.22 10.02 6.95
CA PRO A 21 -12.40 9.76 6.15
C PRO A 21 -12.29 8.40 5.47
N THR A 22 -13.39 7.65 5.48
CA THR A 22 -13.53 6.41 4.72
C THR A 22 -13.85 6.72 3.25
N ALA A 23 -13.67 5.74 2.37
CA ALA A 23 -14.01 5.88 0.96
C ALA A 23 -15.49 6.28 0.74
N GLU A 24 -16.40 5.77 1.58
CA GLU A 24 -17.83 6.12 1.54
C GLU A 24 -18.10 7.58 1.93
N MET A 25 -17.35 8.12 2.88
CA MET A 25 -17.51 9.54 3.26
C MET A 25 -16.92 10.48 2.21
N GLU A 26 -15.87 10.04 1.52
CA GLU A 26 -15.33 10.74 0.36
C GLU A 26 -16.27 10.72 -0.83
N SER A 27 -16.88 9.58 -1.16
CA SER A 27 -17.86 9.48 -2.25
C SER A 27 -19.11 10.32 -1.96
N ALA A 28 -19.52 10.41 -0.70
CA ALA A 28 -20.59 11.30 -0.25
C ALA A 28 -20.19 12.80 -0.23
N GLY A 29 -18.92 13.15 -0.49
CA GLY A 29 -18.45 14.54 -0.50
C GLY A 29 -18.35 15.18 0.89
N LEU A 30 -18.38 14.38 1.97
CA LEU A 30 -18.36 14.84 3.36
C LEU A 30 -16.93 15.06 3.90
N THR A 31 -15.98 15.46 3.03
CA THR A 31 -14.60 15.71 3.45
C THR A 31 -14.27 17.19 3.53
N VAL A 32 -13.35 17.53 4.44
CA VAL A 32 -12.82 18.89 4.57
C VAL A 32 -12.18 19.38 3.26
N ASN A 33 -11.62 18.46 2.46
CA ASN A 33 -11.09 18.78 1.13
C ASN A 33 -12.18 19.26 0.18
N HIS A 34 -13.35 18.61 0.19
CA HIS A 34 -14.49 19.01 -0.66
C HIS A 34 -15.07 20.37 -0.23
N LEU A 35 -15.11 20.65 1.07
CA LEU A 35 -15.48 21.97 1.59
C LEU A 35 -14.49 23.06 1.13
N CYS A 36 -13.19 22.76 1.17
CA CYS A 36 -12.16 23.67 0.70
C CYS A 36 -12.23 23.89 -0.82
N SER A 37 -12.53 22.85 -1.61
CA SER A 37 -12.61 22.95 -3.06
C SER A 37 -13.74 23.84 -3.57
N HIS A 38 -14.80 24.03 -2.76
CA HIS A 38 -15.89 24.95 -3.11
C HIS A 38 -15.47 26.43 -3.05
N TYR A 39 -14.60 26.78 -2.10
CA TYR A 39 -14.12 28.15 -1.91
C TYR A 39 -12.80 28.45 -2.64
N LEU A 40 -11.97 27.42 -2.86
CA LEU A 40 -10.69 27.54 -3.56
C LEU A 40 -10.51 26.37 -4.52
N SER A 41 -10.40 26.66 -5.82
CA SER A 41 -10.02 25.63 -6.79
C SER A 41 -8.53 25.32 -6.68
N ALA A 42 -8.20 24.06 -6.42
CA ALA A 42 -6.84 23.55 -6.41
C ALA A 42 -6.17 23.62 -7.80
N GLU A 43 -6.95 23.71 -8.88
CA GLU A 43 -6.46 23.81 -10.25
C GLU A 43 -5.90 25.21 -10.55
N MET A 44 -6.45 26.25 -9.93
CA MET A 44 -5.95 27.61 -10.11
C MET A 44 -4.66 27.81 -9.32
N ASP A 45 -4.69 27.69 -7.99
CA ASP A 45 -3.50 27.89 -7.16
C ASP A 45 -3.30 26.73 -6.20
N PHE A 46 -2.61 25.69 -6.67
CA PHE A 46 -2.35 24.48 -5.90
C PHE A 46 -1.67 24.79 -4.56
N VAL A 47 -0.60 25.57 -4.56
CA VAL A 47 0.14 25.88 -3.32
C VAL A 47 -0.75 26.63 -2.33
N LEU A 48 -1.41 27.72 -2.76
CA LEU A 48 -2.29 28.49 -1.88
C LEU A 48 -3.47 27.66 -1.35
N TYR A 49 -4.04 26.80 -2.19
CA TYR A 49 -5.06 25.83 -1.78
C TYR A 49 -4.52 24.94 -0.65
N GLN A 50 -3.32 24.38 -0.77
CA GLN A 50 -2.74 23.55 0.28
C GLN A 50 -2.50 24.32 1.58
N LEU A 51 -1.99 25.56 1.52
CA LEU A 51 -1.77 26.39 2.72
C LEU A 51 -3.07 26.73 3.45
N LYS A 52 -4.14 27.05 2.71
CA LYS A 52 -5.44 27.32 3.33
C LYS A 52 -6.10 26.03 3.82
N ALA A 53 -6.02 24.95 3.05
CA ALA A 53 -6.62 23.66 3.41
C ALA A 53 -6.00 23.07 4.69
N THR A 54 -4.68 23.16 4.88
CA THR A 54 -4.03 22.73 6.14
C THR A 54 -4.51 23.56 7.33
N SER A 55 -4.68 24.86 7.13
CA SER A 55 -5.15 25.78 8.17
C SER A 55 -6.61 25.50 8.55
N VAL A 56 -7.49 25.31 7.56
CA VAL A 56 -8.90 24.96 7.78
C VAL A 56 -9.02 23.61 8.49
N LYS A 57 -8.26 22.60 8.06
CA LYS A 57 -8.23 21.28 8.74
C LYS A 57 -7.78 21.40 10.18
N LEU A 58 -6.72 22.17 10.45
CA LEU A 58 -6.23 22.39 11.81
C LEU A 58 -7.32 23.02 12.70
N LEU A 59 -8.04 24.03 12.19
CA LEU A 59 -9.13 24.68 12.93
C LEU A 59 -10.31 23.74 13.17
N ILE A 60 -10.75 23.00 12.15
CA ILE A 60 -11.85 22.04 12.29
C ILE A 60 -11.48 20.96 13.30
N HIS A 61 -10.32 20.33 13.18
CA HIS A 61 -9.92 19.26 14.10
C HIS A 61 -9.70 19.76 15.53
N SER A 62 -9.21 21.01 15.70
CA SER A 62 -9.03 21.63 17.02
C SER A 62 -10.34 22.11 17.64
N SER A 63 -11.36 22.43 16.83
CA SER A 63 -12.66 22.86 17.32
C SER A 63 -13.55 21.70 17.75
N LEU A 64 -13.36 20.49 17.21
CA LEU A 64 -14.18 19.33 17.55
C LEU A 64 -14.27 19.05 19.07
N PRO A 65 -13.15 18.94 19.84
CA PRO A 65 -13.23 18.72 21.28
C PRO A 65 -13.97 19.84 22.02
N PHE A 66 -13.82 21.08 21.55
CA PHE A 66 -14.49 22.24 22.12
C PHE A 66 -16.00 22.24 21.81
N ILE A 67 -16.40 21.85 20.60
CA ILE A 67 -17.80 21.66 20.21
C ILE A 67 -18.45 20.59 21.09
N TYR A 68 -17.74 19.51 21.42
CA TYR A 68 -18.25 18.50 22.36
C TYR A 68 -18.50 19.07 23.75
N VAL A 69 -17.60 19.89 24.29
CA VAL A 69 -17.79 20.56 25.59
C VAL A 69 -19.03 21.46 25.54
N ILE A 70 -19.19 22.26 24.49
CA ILE A 70 -20.38 23.11 24.29
C ILE A 70 -21.64 22.25 24.21
N PHE A 71 -21.59 21.15 23.47
CA PHE A 71 -22.73 20.23 23.32
C PHE A 71 -23.16 19.64 24.66
N ILE A 72 -22.22 19.12 25.46
CA ILE A 72 -22.53 18.59 26.80
C ILE A 72 -23.07 19.69 27.71
N TRP A 73 -22.52 20.90 27.65
CA TRP A 73 -23.01 22.03 28.44
C TRP A 73 -24.43 22.45 28.04
N LEU A 74 -24.73 22.49 26.74
CA LEU A 74 -26.07 22.77 26.21
C LEU A 74 -27.07 21.68 26.62
N MET A 75 -26.68 20.40 26.56
CA MET A 75 -27.53 19.30 26.98
C MET A 75 -27.79 19.33 28.49
N ALA A 76 -26.78 19.67 29.30
CA ALA A 76 -26.95 19.87 30.74
C ALA A 76 -27.87 21.03 31.08
N TRP A 77 -27.90 22.08 30.27
CA TRP A 77 -28.83 23.20 30.41
C TRP A 77 -30.27 22.82 30.05
N ILE A 78 -30.47 22.08 28.95
CA ILE A 78 -31.81 21.73 28.45
C ILE A 78 -32.47 20.64 29.31
N ASN A 79 -31.70 19.63 29.73
CA ASN A 79 -32.18 18.50 30.52
C ASN A 79 -31.35 18.33 31.80
N PRO A 80 -31.53 19.22 32.79
CA PRO A 80 -30.75 19.19 34.02
C PRO A 80 -30.94 17.87 34.77
N ASP A 81 -32.15 17.29 34.78
CA ASP A 81 -32.47 16.08 35.54
C ASP A 81 -31.84 14.80 34.96
N GLU A 82 -31.64 14.74 33.63
CA GLU A 82 -30.99 13.59 32.96
C GLU A 82 -29.45 13.70 32.98
N MET A 83 -28.94 14.92 33.19
CA MET A 83 -27.51 15.24 33.17
C MET A 83 -26.94 15.42 34.60
N MET A 84 -27.80 15.62 35.60
CA MET A 84 -27.51 15.61 37.04
C MET A 84 -27.21 14.19 37.55
N MET A 85 -26.12 13.59 37.07
CA MET A 85 -25.41 12.54 37.80
C MET A 85 -24.15 13.12 38.46
N HIS A 86 -24.24 14.35 38.98
CA HIS A 86 -23.20 14.94 39.85
C HIS A 86 -23.25 14.39 41.29
N SER A 87 -24.18 13.48 41.62
CA SER A 87 -24.32 13.00 43.00
C SER A 87 -23.22 12.01 43.45
N HIS A 88 -22.46 11.41 42.52
CA HIS A 88 -21.35 10.49 42.85
C HIS A 88 -20.15 10.61 41.89
N ALA A 89 -19.88 11.79 41.34
CA ALA A 89 -18.62 11.99 40.62
C ALA A 89 -17.46 11.90 41.63
N SER A 90 -16.54 10.96 41.41
CA SER A 90 -15.31 10.95 42.19
C SER A 90 -14.57 12.29 42.00
N PRO A 91 -13.89 12.83 43.02
CA PRO A 91 -13.13 14.08 42.89
C PRO A 91 -12.08 14.03 41.78
N LEU A 92 -11.62 12.83 41.40
CA LEU A 92 -10.77 12.60 40.24
C LEU A 92 -11.50 12.85 38.92
N GLY A 93 -12.76 12.45 38.79
CA GLY A 93 -13.57 12.63 37.57
C GLY A 93 -13.87 14.10 37.27
N GLU A 94 -14.19 14.90 38.29
CA GLU A 94 -14.41 16.34 38.13
C GLU A 94 -13.15 17.08 37.70
N SER A 95 -12.00 16.73 38.31
CA SER A 95 -10.71 17.28 37.93
C SER A 95 -10.34 16.93 36.48
N LEU A 96 -10.55 15.67 36.06
CA LEU A 96 -10.31 15.22 34.68
C LEU A 96 -11.21 15.93 33.68
N TRP A 97 -12.49 16.12 33.99
CA TRP A 97 -13.43 16.86 33.14
C TRP A 97 -13.03 18.33 33.00
N SER A 98 -12.69 18.98 34.12
CA SER A 98 -12.21 20.37 34.12
C SER A 98 -10.93 20.53 33.29
N ALA A 99 -9.97 19.61 33.47
CA ALA A 99 -8.74 19.58 32.68
C ALA A 99 -9.02 19.37 31.18
N PHE A 100 -9.97 18.50 30.82
CA PHE A 100 -10.40 18.28 29.44
C PHE A 100 -11.01 19.55 28.83
N CYS A 101 -11.94 20.22 29.53
CA CYS A 101 -12.55 21.47 29.09
C CYS A 101 -11.51 22.58 28.86
N SER A 102 -10.60 22.74 29.82
CA SER A 102 -9.49 23.70 29.73
C SER A 102 -8.55 23.37 28.55
N GLY A 103 -8.21 22.09 28.40
CA GLY A 103 -7.37 21.60 27.29
C GLY A 103 -8.02 21.82 25.92
N ALA A 104 -9.31 21.53 25.78
CA ALA A 104 -10.06 21.74 24.53
C ALA A 104 -10.12 23.22 24.13
N GLY A 105 -10.40 24.12 25.09
CA GLY A 105 -10.40 25.56 24.84
C GLY A 105 -9.00 26.09 24.50
N THR A 106 -7.98 25.65 25.24
CA THR A 106 -6.58 26.03 24.97
C THR A 106 -6.12 25.58 23.60
N LEU A 107 -6.44 24.34 23.20
CA LEU A 107 -6.11 23.79 21.88
C LEU A 107 -6.70 24.63 20.76
N LEU A 108 -7.99 25.00 20.86
CA LEU A 108 -8.65 25.83 19.87
C LEU A 108 -8.02 27.24 19.79
N ILE A 109 -7.73 27.86 20.93
CA ILE A 109 -7.08 29.19 20.96
C ILE A 109 -5.70 29.13 20.31
N VAL A 110 -4.89 28.13 20.66
CA VAL A 110 -3.56 27.93 20.07
C VAL A 110 -3.65 27.72 18.56
N ALA A 111 -4.61 26.91 18.08
CA ALA A 111 -4.83 26.70 16.66
C ALA A 111 -5.23 28.01 15.94
N MET A 112 -6.14 28.79 16.52
CA MET A 112 -6.55 30.09 15.99
C MET A 112 -5.39 31.08 15.92
N VAL A 113 -4.62 31.22 17.00
CA VAL A 113 -3.44 32.10 17.04
C VAL A 113 -2.41 31.65 16.00
N THR A 114 -2.20 30.34 15.85
CA THR A 114 -1.25 29.78 14.86
C THR A 114 -1.68 30.11 13.43
N VAL A 115 -2.96 29.96 13.10
CA VAL A 115 -3.48 30.29 11.75
C VAL A 115 -3.42 31.78 11.48
N LEU A 116 -3.75 32.62 12.47
CA LEU A 116 -3.61 34.07 12.34
C LEU A 116 -2.14 34.48 12.13
N TYR A 117 -1.22 33.87 12.88
CA TYR A 117 0.21 34.08 12.71
C TYR A 117 0.70 33.67 11.32
N TRP A 118 0.18 32.58 10.76
CA TRP A 118 0.48 32.19 9.38
C TRP A 118 -0.09 33.19 8.37
N ALA A 119 -1.29 33.74 8.59
CA ALA A 119 -1.94 34.66 7.67
C ALA A 119 -1.33 36.08 7.65
N GLN A 120 -0.68 36.52 8.73
CA GLN A 120 -0.22 37.91 8.91
C GLN A 120 0.72 38.45 7.82
N ASP A 121 1.60 37.61 7.26
CA ASP A 121 2.57 38.02 6.24
C ASP A 121 2.34 37.29 4.91
N GLY A 122 1.09 37.26 4.47
CA GLY A 122 0.69 36.64 3.21
C GLY A 122 1.16 35.19 3.09
N TRP A 123 1.11 34.45 4.21
CA TRP A 123 1.45 33.03 4.35
C TRP A 123 2.94 32.65 4.37
N SER A 124 3.87 33.59 4.44
CA SER A 124 5.32 33.32 4.48
C SER A 124 5.76 32.45 5.67
N ASN A 125 5.12 32.64 6.83
CA ASN A 125 5.43 31.93 8.07
C ASN A 125 4.90 30.49 8.11
N HIS A 126 4.07 30.11 7.14
CA HIS A 126 3.50 28.77 7.06
C HIS A 126 4.60 27.72 6.80
N PRO A 127 4.53 26.51 7.40
CA PRO A 127 5.53 25.46 7.21
C PRO A 127 5.83 25.12 5.74
N ILE A 128 4.79 25.09 4.89
CA ILE A 128 4.94 24.87 3.45
C ILE A 128 5.75 26.00 2.79
N ALA A 129 5.45 27.27 3.10
CA ALA A 129 6.20 28.40 2.55
C ALA A 129 7.67 28.37 3.00
N LYS A 130 7.92 28.07 4.28
CA LYS A 130 9.28 27.86 4.82
C LYS A 130 10.03 26.74 4.10
N GLN A 131 9.35 25.66 3.74
CA GLN A 131 9.97 24.61 2.92
C GLN A 131 10.28 25.08 1.50
N LEU A 132 9.37 25.82 0.86
CA LEU A 132 9.60 26.39 -0.47
C LEU A 132 10.78 27.37 -0.49
N HIS A 133 11.00 28.11 0.60
CA HIS A 133 12.20 28.96 0.74
C HIS A 133 13.50 28.16 0.63
N LEU A 134 13.55 26.93 1.12
CA LEU A 134 14.73 26.05 1.04
C LEU A 134 14.98 25.54 -0.40
N LEU A 135 14.00 25.69 -1.28
CA LEU A 135 14.01 25.23 -2.68
C LEU A 135 14.26 26.39 -3.66
N THR A 136 14.55 27.59 -3.15
CA THR A 136 14.93 28.75 -3.98
C THR A 136 16.26 28.50 -4.70
N ASN A 137 16.34 29.02 -5.92
CA ASN A 137 17.49 28.87 -6.83
C ASN A 137 17.73 30.22 -7.53
N PRO A 138 18.88 30.42 -8.20
CA PRO A 138 19.15 31.69 -8.91
C PRO A 138 18.09 32.07 -9.95
N ALA A 139 17.42 31.07 -10.55
CA ALA A 139 16.31 31.27 -11.48
C ALA A 139 14.96 31.57 -10.78
N LEU A 140 14.82 31.18 -9.51
CA LEU A 140 13.61 31.31 -8.70
C LEU A 140 14.00 31.91 -7.34
N PRO A 141 14.17 33.24 -7.24
CA PRO A 141 14.76 33.88 -6.07
C PRO A 141 13.83 33.86 -4.85
N ASP A 142 12.51 33.89 -5.07
CA ASP A 142 11.51 33.93 -4.01
C ASP A 142 10.72 32.62 -3.89
N TRP A 143 10.28 32.29 -2.68
CA TRP A 143 9.38 31.15 -2.45
C TRP A 143 8.07 31.27 -3.24
N ARG A 144 7.61 32.51 -3.48
CA ARG A 144 6.41 32.78 -4.29
C ARG A 144 6.67 32.42 -5.76
N SER A 145 7.86 32.69 -6.29
CA SER A 145 8.25 32.28 -7.64
C SER A 145 8.29 30.76 -7.76
N VAL A 146 8.81 30.06 -6.74
CA VAL A 146 8.76 28.59 -6.68
C VAL A 146 7.30 28.10 -6.65
N ALA A 147 6.44 28.74 -5.85
CA ALA A 147 5.03 28.41 -5.79
C ALA A 147 4.31 28.62 -7.12
N THR A 148 4.59 29.71 -7.85
CA THR A 148 4.05 29.98 -9.18
C THR A 148 4.51 28.92 -10.18
N ASN A 149 5.79 28.54 -10.18
CA ASN A 149 6.28 27.48 -11.05
C ASN A 149 5.59 26.13 -10.77
N ILE A 150 5.40 25.77 -9.50
CA ILE A 150 4.65 24.57 -9.12
C ILE A 150 3.19 24.67 -9.59
N ASN A 151 2.53 25.82 -9.42
CA ASN A 151 1.15 26.02 -9.85
C ASN A 151 1.01 25.90 -11.38
N ASP A 152 1.94 26.47 -12.14
CA ASP A 152 1.94 26.42 -13.60
C ASP A 152 2.16 25.00 -14.12
N GLU A 153 3.05 24.22 -13.48
CA GLU A 153 3.25 22.80 -13.82
C GLU A 153 2.06 21.94 -13.38
N TYR A 154 1.43 22.25 -12.24
CA TYR A 154 0.26 21.53 -11.75
C TYR A 154 -0.95 21.70 -12.69
N ARG A 155 -1.07 22.84 -13.37
CA ARG A 155 -2.14 23.09 -14.35
C ARG A 155 -2.02 22.24 -15.62
N ARG A 156 -0.83 21.70 -15.92
CA ARG A 156 -0.62 20.88 -17.13
C ARG A 156 -1.26 19.50 -16.98
N ASP A 157 -1.57 18.88 -18.12
CA ASP A 157 -2.10 17.51 -18.19
C ASP A 157 -1.03 16.43 -18.00
N THR A 158 0.23 16.84 -17.85
CA THR A 158 1.38 15.93 -17.63
C THR A 158 1.50 15.45 -16.18
N LYS A 159 0.68 15.97 -15.25
CA LYS A 159 0.69 15.58 -13.84
C LYS A 159 0.16 14.17 -13.61
N VAL A 160 0.77 13.45 -12.67
CA VAL A 160 0.27 12.18 -12.14
C VAL A 160 -0.15 12.34 -10.70
N LEU A 161 -1.37 11.90 -10.40
CA LEU A 161 -1.97 11.93 -9.07
C LEU A 161 -2.20 10.50 -8.59
N ILE A 162 -1.31 10.01 -7.72
CA ILE A 162 -1.42 8.67 -7.14
C ILE A 162 -1.82 8.81 -5.69
N ARG A 163 -2.94 8.19 -5.33
CA ARG A 163 -3.41 8.21 -3.94
C ARG A 163 -2.79 7.06 -3.16
N SER A 164 -1.94 7.40 -2.21
CA SER A 164 -1.18 6.42 -1.40
C SER A 164 -1.95 5.89 -0.20
N SER A 165 -2.79 6.73 0.42
CA SER A 165 -3.64 6.37 1.56
C SER A 165 -4.84 7.32 1.66
N ALA A 166 -5.73 7.11 2.65
CA ALA A 166 -6.85 8.00 2.92
C ALA A 166 -6.42 9.46 3.16
N ILE A 167 -5.24 9.66 3.73
CA ILE A 167 -4.75 10.98 4.16
C ILE A 167 -3.52 11.47 3.39
N SER A 168 -3.00 10.68 2.44
CA SER A 168 -1.78 11.01 1.70
C SER A 168 -1.91 10.82 0.20
N THR A 169 -1.57 11.86 -0.54
CA THR A 169 -1.59 11.85 -2.01
C THR A 169 -0.20 12.20 -2.53
N LEU A 170 0.24 11.46 -3.54
CA LEU A 170 1.45 11.75 -4.29
C LEU A 170 1.08 12.49 -5.56
N VAL A 171 1.69 13.64 -5.75
CA VAL A 171 1.59 14.45 -6.97
C VAL A 171 2.97 14.50 -7.60
N VAL A 172 3.08 14.02 -8.83
CA VAL A 172 4.31 14.10 -9.62
C VAL A 172 4.03 14.97 -10.84
N THR A 173 4.83 16.01 -10.99
CA THR A 173 4.82 16.94 -12.12
C THR A 173 6.12 16.76 -12.90
N GLU A 174 6.34 17.53 -13.97
CA GLU A 174 7.55 17.43 -14.78
C GLU A 174 8.83 17.64 -13.96
N SER A 175 8.85 18.62 -13.05
CA SER A 175 10.05 18.94 -12.28
C SER A 175 9.91 18.74 -10.76
N TRP A 176 8.72 18.46 -10.24
CA TRP A 176 8.48 18.31 -8.79
C TRP A 176 7.88 16.96 -8.38
N ILE A 177 8.34 16.45 -7.25
CA ILE A 177 7.69 15.37 -6.49
C ILE A 177 7.12 15.97 -5.21
N ILE A 178 5.81 15.83 -5.05
CA ILE A 178 5.06 16.44 -3.94
C ILE A 178 4.26 15.35 -3.25
N LYS A 179 4.61 15.04 -2.01
CA LYS A 179 3.80 14.19 -1.12
C LYS A 179 2.97 15.09 -0.20
N THR A 180 1.67 15.15 -0.44
CA THR A 180 0.73 15.86 0.43
C THR A 180 0.22 14.90 1.50
N ASN A 181 0.33 15.27 2.78
CA ASN A 181 -0.37 14.58 3.86
C ASN A 181 -1.40 15.53 4.50
N MET A 182 -2.05 15.09 5.58
CA MET A 182 -3.08 15.88 6.27
C MET A 182 -2.59 17.26 6.75
N TYR A 183 -1.39 17.33 7.33
CA TYR A 183 -0.81 18.58 7.86
C TYR A 183 0.58 18.92 7.34
N VAL A 184 1.32 17.91 6.87
CA VAL A 184 2.73 18.06 6.46
C VAL A 184 2.86 17.66 5.00
N HIS A 185 3.38 18.57 4.21
CA HIS A 185 3.65 18.37 2.80
C HIS A 185 5.15 18.21 2.64
N ASN A 186 5.59 17.29 1.80
CA ASN A 186 6.98 17.17 1.44
C ASN A 186 7.11 17.47 -0.05
N ILE A 187 7.86 18.51 -0.37
CA ILE A 187 8.10 19.00 -1.72
C ILE A 187 9.60 18.88 -1.99
N ILE A 188 9.95 18.29 -3.13
CA ILE A 188 11.33 18.19 -3.60
C ILE A 188 11.39 18.29 -5.12
N PRO A 189 12.37 19.00 -5.71
CA PRO A 189 12.63 18.95 -7.14
C PRO A 189 13.11 17.56 -7.56
N GLN A 190 12.64 17.06 -8.70
CA GLN A 190 13.06 15.77 -9.28
C GLN A 190 14.56 15.71 -9.52
N SER A 191 15.16 16.80 -10.01
CA SER A 191 16.61 16.89 -10.25
C SER A 191 17.45 16.69 -8.98
N GLN A 192 16.87 16.94 -7.80
CA GLN A 192 17.54 16.84 -6.51
C GLN A 192 17.09 15.62 -5.70
N ALA A 193 16.26 14.73 -6.25
CA ALA A 193 15.64 13.62 -5.53
C ALA A 193 16.20 12.27 -5.96
N LEU A 194 16.95 11.61 -5.07
CA LEU A 194 17.35 10.21 -5.23
C LEU A 194 16.21 9.31 -4.76
N LEU A 195 15.70 8.46 -5.65
CA LEU A 195 14.60 7.54 -5.39
C LEU A 195 15.13 6.12 -5.19
N CYS A 196 14.82 5.51 -4.03
CA CYS A 196 15.25 4.14 -3.71
C CYS A 196 14.05 3.29 -3.29
N ALA A 197 13.68 2.27 -4.07
CA ALA A 197 12.71 1.27 -3.66
C ALA A 197 13.39 0.19 -2.81
N TYR A 198 12.99 0.02 -1.56
CA TYR A 198 13.71 -0.85 -0.60
C TYR A 198 12.85 -1.89 0.11
N LYS A 199 11.52 -1.78 0.09
CA LYS A 199 10.62 -2.76 0.72
C LYS A 199 9.29 -2.89 -0.04
N ILE A 200 8.80 -4.12 -0.18
CA ILE A 200 7.42 -4.42 -0.58
C ILE A 200 6.65 -4.87 0.66
N ASP A 201 5.55 -4.18 0.97
CA ASP A 201 4.60 -4.56 2.02
C ASP A 201 3.34 -5.12 1.35
N THR A 202 3.09 -6.41 1.56
CA THR A 202 1.80 -7.05 1.27
C THR A 202 0.84 -6.67 2.38
N LYS A 203 -0.32 -6.09 2.04
CA LYS A 203 -1.40 -5.91 3.00
C LYS A 203 -2.61 -6.68 2.52
N GLU A 204 -3.05 -7.64 3.33
CA GLU A 204 -4.38 -8.22 3.20
C GLU A 204 -5.38 -7.12 3.55
N VAL A 205 -6.03 -6.56 2.54
CA VAL A 205 -7.09 -5.58 2.76
C VAL A 205 -8.36 -6.38 2.97
N ILE A 206 -8.86 -6.40 4.20
CA ILE A 206 -10.21 -6.91 4.52
C ILE A 206 -11.22 -5.87 4.03
N THR A 207 -11.40 -5.79 2.72
CA THR A 207 -12.52 -5.10 2.06
C THR A 207 -13.11 -6.05 1.03
N ASP A 208 -14.38 -5.88 0.66
CA ASP A 208 -15.18 -6.81 -0.15
C ASP A 208 -14.54 -7.30 -1.48
N THR A 209 -13.49 -6.62 -1.96
CA THR A 209 -12.59 -7.17 -2.96
C THR A 209 -11.43 -7.89 -2.28
N LEU A 210 -11.44 -9.22 -2.34
CA LEU A 210 -10.41 -10.17 -1.86
C LEU A 210 -9.01 -9.99 -2.50
N GLU A 211 -8.64 -8.78 -2.94
CA GLU A 211 -7.34 -8.52 -3.55
C GLU A 211 -6.32 -8.12 -2.48
N SER A 212 -5.31 -8.96 -2.29
CA SER A 212 -4.08 -8.57 -1.59
C SER A 212 -3.43 -7.39 -2.33
N ALA A 213 -3.56 -6.18 -1.76
CA ALA A 213 -2.97 -4.97 -2.31
C ALA A 213 -1.51 -4.87 -1.85
N GLU A 214 -0.60 -4.90 -2.81
CA GLU A 214 0.82 -4.77 -2.53
C GLU A 214 1.29 -3.35 -2.70
N PHE A 215 2.06 -2.92 -1.73
CA PHE A 215 2.59 -1.58 -1.69
C PHE A 215 4.11 -1.62 -1.68
N VAL A 216 4.73 -0.79 -2.50
CA VAL A 216 6.17 -0.57 -2.48
C VAL A 216 6.48 0.72 -1.73
N ASN A 217 7.47 0.64 -0.83
CA ASN A 217 8.02 1.79 -0.13
C ASN A 217 9.24 2.30 -0.89
N ILE A 218 9.14 3.54 -1.35
CA ILE A 218 10.17 4.28 -2.07
C ILE A 218 10.68 5.37 -1.13
N GLY A 219 11.94 5.29 -0.73
CA GLY A 219 12.63 6.34 -0.01
C GLY A 219 13.05 7.45 -0.97
N VAL A 220 12.64 8.68 -0.67
CA VAL A 220 13.06 9.89 -1.38
C VAL A 220 14.13 10.57 -0.53
N LYS A 221 15.37 10.56 -1.01
CA LYS A 221 16.51 11.21 -0.36
C LYS A 221 16.96 12.41 -1.18
N PRO A 222 17.21 13.58 -0.57
CA PRO A 222 17.81 14.69 -1.30
C PRO A 222 19.26 14.34 -1.68
N GLN A 223 19.67 14.71 -2.89
CA GLN A 223 21.06 14.53 -3.35
C GLN A 223 22.03 15.38 -2.52
N LEU A 224 21.63 16.60 -2.14
CA LEU A 224 22.41 17.46 -1.25
C LEU A 224 21.85 17.38 0.18
N THR A 225 22.63 16.78 1.08
CA THR A 225 22.26 16.63 2.48
C THR A 225 22.10 18.00 3.14
N GLY A 226 20.90 18.32 3.63
CA GLY A 226 20.64 19.51 4.46
C GLY A 226 19.46 20.39 4.06
N ARG A 227 18.97 20.34 2.80
CA ARG A 227 17.86 21.22 2.36
C ARG A 227 16.48 20.69 2.74
N VAL A 228 16.24 19.39 2.62
CA VAL A 228 14.93 18.76 2.87
C VAL A 228 15.12 17.47 3.65
N LYS A 229 14.20 17.13 4.56
CA LYS A 229 14.25 15.84 5.28
C LYS A 229 13.86 14.71 4.33
N PRO A 230 14.55 13.55 4.36
CA PRO A 230 14.14 12.40 3.57
C PRO A 230 12.77 11.91 4.02
N PHE A 231 11.97 11.43 3.07
CA PHE A 231 10.63 10.92 3.34
C PHE A 231 10.35 9.66 2.52
N ILE A 232 9.39 8.86 2.98
CA ILE A 232 9.01 7.61 2.33
C ILE A 232 7.69 7.81 1.60
N ILE A 233 7.63 7.39 0.36
CA ILE A 233 6.43 7.28 -0.45
C ILE A 233 6.00 5.82 -0.44
N ARG A 234 4.71 5.55 -0.16
CA ARG A 234 4.11 4.22 -0.28
C ARG A 234 3.15 4.24 -1.45
N ILE A 235 3.34 3.41 -2.46
CA ILE A 235 2.43 3.33 -3.61
C ILE A 235 2.06 1.88 -3.91
N ASN A 236 0.87 1.67 -4.46
CA ASN A 236 0.47 0.35 -4.95
C ASN A 236 1.35 -0.02 -6.15
N ILE A 237 1.79 -1.28 -6.23
CA ILE A 237 2.61 -1.79 -7.33
C ILE A 237 1.92 -1.59 -8.69
N ALA A 238 0.59 -1.59 -8.77
CA ALA A 238 -0.14 -1.32 -10.00
C ALA A 238 0.21 0.05 -10.64
N HIS A 239 0.54 1.06 -9.82
CA HIS A 239 0.89 2.41 -10.29
C HIS A 239 2.40 2.66 -10.42
N ILE A 240 3.26 1.65 -10.17
CA ILE A 240 4.72 1.88 -10.25
C ILE A 240 5.16 2.21 -11.68
N LYS A 241 4.57 1.56 -12.68
CA LYS A 241 4.94 1.78 -14.09
C LYS A 241 4.55 3.19 -14.52
N GLU A 242 3.35 3.63 -14.18
CA GLU A 242 2.87 5.00 -14.42
C GLU A 242 3.79 6.04 -13.75
N LEU A 243 4.24 5.77 -12.52
CA LEU A 243 5.21 6.62 -11.84
C LEU A 243 6.56 6.63 -12.56
N GLN A 244 7.10 5.47 -12.94
CA GLN A 244 8.38 5.35 -13.63
C GLN A 244 8.39 6.09 -14.98
N ASP A 245 7.28 6.02 -15.72
CA ASP A 245 7.12 6.67 -17.03
C ASP A 245 7.10 8.21 -16.95
N ARG A 246 7.01 8.77 -15.74
CA ARG A 246 6.89 10.22 -15.49
C ARG A 246 8.04 10.81 -14.69
N LEU A 247 8.89 9.98 -14.12
CA LEU A 247 10.06 10.42 -13.40
C LEU A 247 11.22 10.71 -14.36
N GLN A 248 11.89 11.82 -14.15
CA GLN A 248 13.11 12.18 -14.87
C GLN A 248 14.31 11.33 -14.42
N GLN A 249 14.32 10.90 -13.15
CA GLN A 249 15.38 10.06 -12.58
C GLN A 249 14.87 8.64 -12.33
N PRO A 250 15.66 7.61 -12.68
CA PRO A 250 15.27 6.22 -12.47
C PRO A 250 15.15 5.91 -10.97
N ILE A 251 14.19 5.06 -10.62
CA ILE A 251 14.07 4.53 -9.26
C ILE A 251 15.14 3.45 -9.06
N LEU A 252 16.05 3.64 -8.11
CA LEU A 252 17.03 2.63 -7.72
C LEU A 252 16.31 1.52 -6.95
N VAL A 253 16.20 0.35 -7.57
CA VAL A 253 15.59 -0.83 -6.94
C VAL A 253 16.67 -1.54 -6.14
N MET A 254 16.50 -1.62 -4.82
CA MET A 254 17.41 -2.38 -3.97
C MET A 254 17.27 -3.87 -4.23
N PRO A 255 18.35 -4.67 -4.09
CA PRO A 255 18.30 -6.13 -4.31
C PRO A 255 17.24 -6.86 -3.47
N SER A 256 16.84 -6.26 -2.34
CA SER A 256 15.76 -6.73 -1.46
C SER A 256 14.35 -6.59 -2.06
N VAL A 257 14.19 -5.88 -3.17
CA VAL A 257 12.90 -5.61 -3.82
C VAL A 257 12.90 -6.24 -5.20
N GLN A 258 12.20 -7.37 -5.32
CA GLN A 258 11.92 -7.99 -6.62
C GLN A 258 10.45 -7.75 -6.95
N PHE A 259 10.19 -6.99 -8.02
CA PHE A 259 8.84 -6.83 -8.56
C PHE A 259 8.42 -8.11 -9.27
N ARG A 260 8.02 -9.13 -8.50
CA ARG A 260 7.68 -10.44 -9.04
C ARG A 260 6.31 -10.42 -9.71
N THR A 261 6.23 -10.98 -10.91
CA THR A 261 4.95 -11.18 -11.60
C THR A 261 4.08 -12.20 -10.86
N LEU A 262 2.76 -12.19 -11.10
CA LEU A 262 1.86 -13.21 -10.54
C LEU A 262 2.30 -14.63 -10.92
N THR A 263 2.78 -14.80 -12.16
CA THR A 263 3.30 -16.07 -12.66
C THR A 263 4.56 -16.49 -11.91
N GLU A 264 5.52 -15.59 -11.68
CA GLU A 264 6.74 -15.91 -10.91
C GLU A 264 6.42 -16.37 -9.49
N ARG A 265 5.50 -15.70 -8.79
CA ARG A 265 5.08 -16.12 -7.44
C ARG A 265 4.37 -17.46 -7.44
N PHE A 266 3.52 -17.69 -8.45
CA PHE A 266 2.89 -18.99 -8.60
C PHE A 266 3.93 -20.07 -8.86
N VAL A 267 4.92 -19.82 -9.72
CA VAL A 267 5.99 -20.79 -10.02
C VAL A 267 6.77 -21.13 -8.75
N GLU A 268 7.11 -20.15 -7.93
CA GLU A 268 7.80 -20.36 -6.65
C GLU A 268 6.97 -21.21 -5.68
N ALA A 269 5.71 -20.83 -5.43
CA ALA A 269 4.82 -21.59 -4.55
C ALA A 269 4.54 -23.00 -5.09
N PHE A 270 4.40 -23.15 -6.41
CA PHE A 270 4.26 -24.44 -7.07
C PHE A 270 5.51 -25.31 -6.88
N MET A 271 6.70 -24.74 -7.02
CA MET A 271 7.97 -25.46 -6.81
C MET A 271 8.11 -25.92 -5.35
N GLU A 272 7.68 -25.11 -4.38
CA GLU A 272 7.69 -25.45 -2.96
C GLU A 272 6.72 -26.62 -2.65
N GLU A 273 5.51 -26.59 -3.19
CA GLU A 273 4.54 -27.69 -3.06
C GLU A 273 5.04 -28.98 -3.75
N VAL A 274 5.63 -28.87 -4.94
CA VAL A 274 6.20 -30.02 -5.67
C VAL A 274 7.40 -30.62 -4.93
N ALA A 275 8.17 -29.81 -4.21
CA ALA A 275 9.29 -30.30 -3.39
C ALA A 275 8.83 -31.20 -2.23
N GLN A 276 7.57 -31.10 -1.81
CA GLN A 276 6.99 -31.98 -0.78
C GLN A 276 6.40 -33.27 -1.35
N ASN A 277 6.29 -33.40 -2.67
CA ASN A 277 5.74 -34.59 -3.31
C ASN A 277 6.78 -35.74 -3.33
N PRO A 278 6.32 -37.00 -3.40
CA PRO A 278 7.22 -38.14 -3.63
C PRO A 278 8.03 -37.97 -4.91
N THR A 279 9.25 -38.52 -4.94
CA THR A 279 10.05 -38.60 -6.16
C THR A 279 9.44 -39.59 -7.15
N ALA A 280 9.67 -39.35 -8.44
CA ALA A 280 9.17 -40.22 -9.50
C ALA A 280 9.78 -41.64 -9.38
N PRO A 281 9.04 -42.70 -9.75
CA PRO A 281 9.53 -44.07 -9.63
C PRO A 281 10.83 -44.32 -10.41
N PRO A 282 11.72 -45.20 -9.92
CA PRO A 282 13.05 -45.48 -10.50
C PRO A 282 12.99 -46.08 -11.92
N SER A 283 11.84 -46.61 -12.34
CA SER A 283 11.60 -47.10 -13.72
C SER A 283 11.35 -45.97 -14.73
N THR A 284 11.43 -44.71 -14.29
CA THR A 284 11.23 -43.55 -15.14
C THR A 284 12.48 -43.29 -15.98
N HIS A 285 12.29 -43.12 -17.29
CA HIS A 285 13.35 -42.69 -18.21
C HIS A 285 14.02 -41.42 -17.68
N VAL A 286 15.30 -41.54 -17.30
CA VAL A 286 16.14 -40.40 -16.95
C VAL A 286 16.53 -39.72 -18.28
N PRO A 287 16.37 -38.39 -18.42
CA PRO A 287 16.86 -37.68 -19.59
C PRO A 287 18.38 -37.88 -19.76
N ASP A 288 18.85 -38.02 -21.00
CA ASP A 288 20.29 -38.17 -21.26
C ASP A 288 21.03 -36.85 -20.94
N GLU A 289 22.35 -36.88 -20.74
CA GLU A 289 23.17 -35.71 -20.33
C GLU A 289 23.06 -34.48 -21.26
N GLY A 290 22.46 -34.61 -22.44
CA GLY A 290 22.20 -33.52 -23.40
C GLY A 290 20.74 -33.08 -23.55
N ASP A 291 19.79 -33.72 -22.86
CA ASP A 291 18.36 -33.39 -23.02
C ASP A 291 18.02 -32.06 -22.33
N CYS A 292 17.42 -31.15 -23.09
CA CYS A 292 16.93 -29.88 -22.57
C CYS A 292 15.41 -29.87 -22.44
N CYS A 293 14.91 -29.12 -21.47
CA CYS A 293 13.49 -28.87 -21.28
C CYS A 293 12.90 -28.27 -22.55
N LEU A 294 11.79 -28.85 -23.01
CA LEU A 294 11.12 -28.51 -24.28
C LEU A 294 10.74 -27.03 -24.41
N ALA A 295 10.42 -26.37 -23.30
CA ALA A 295 10.00 -24.97 -23.31
C ALA A 295 11.17 -23.98 -23.23
N CYS A 296 12.00 -24.04 -22.19
CA CYS A 296 13.08 -23.05 -22.04
C CYS A 296 14.34 -23.39 -22.84
N LEU A 297 14.55 -24.66 -23.23
CA LEU A 297 15.77 -25.15 -23.89
C LEU A 297 17.07 -24.83 -23.13
N GLN A 298 16.98 -24.53 -21.83
CA GLN A 298 18.11 -24.11 -20.98
C GLN A 298 18.35 -25.07 -19.82
N ALA A 299 17.28 -25.45 -19.11
CA ALA A 299 17.35 -26.39 -18.00
C ALA A 299 17.13 -27.82 -18.49
N GLN A 300 17.69 -28.82 -17.79
CA GLN A 300 17.34 -30.22 -18.04
C GLN A 300 15.92 -30.52 -17.53
N PRO A 301 15.19 -31.46 -18.16
CA PRO A 301 13.93 -31.96 -17.62
C PRO A 301 14.15 -32.59 -16.24
N ASP A 302 13.42 -32.13 -15.23
CA ASP A 302 13.60 -32.59 -13.84
C ASP A 302 12.30 -33.04 -13.17
N VAL A 303 11.18 -33.00 -13.89
CA VAL A 303 9.87 -33.43 -13.37
C VAL A 303 9.14 -34.41 -14.27
N LYS A 304 8.32 -35.25 -13.65
CA LYS A 304 7.36 -36.14 -14.30
C LYS A 304 5.99 -36.04 -13.64
N ILE A 305 4.95 -36.14 -14.46
CA ILE A 305 3.57 -36.22 -13.98
C ILE A 305 3.25 -37.69 -13.66
N VAL A 306 3.01 -38.00 -12.40
CA VAL A 306 2.63 -39.33 -11.88
C VAL A 306 1.44 -39.14 -10.97
N LYS A 307 0.36 -39.89 -11.20
CA LYS A 307 -0.87 -39.75 -10.40
C LYS A 307 -0.64 -40.21 -8.96
N TYR A 308 -0.61 -39.27 -8.03
CA TYR A 308 -0.56 -39.50 -6.58
C TYR A 308 -1.72 -38.85 -5.84
N CYS A 309 -2.47 -37.97 -6.50
CA CYS A 309 -3.64 -37.35 -5.89
C CYS A 309 -4.75 -38.38 -5.63
N PHE A 310 -5.53 -38.13 -4.59
CA PHE A 310 -6.74 -38.90 -4.30
C PHE A 310 -7.91 -38.40 -5.13
N ASP A 311 -8.78 -39.30 -5.57
CA ASP A 311 -9.99 -38.99 -6.34
C ASP A 311 -11.15 -38.57 -5.41
N VAL A 312 -10.86 -37.73 -4.42
CA VAL A 312 -11.82 -37.24 -3.41
C VAL A 312 -11.82 -35.71 -3.34
N ASP A 313 -12.96 -35.14 -2.99
CA ASP A 313 -13.09 -33.71 -2.73
C ASP A 313 -12.66 -33.32 -1.30
N VAL A 314 -12.79 -32.04 -0.95
CA VAL A 314 -12.45 -31.49 0.37
C VAL A 314 -13.30 -32.10 1.50
N THR A 315 -14.48 -32.64 1.19
CA THR A 315 -15.39 -33.29 2.14
C THR A 315 -15.18 -34.81 2.24
N GLY A 316 -14.25 -35.35 1.45
CA GLY A 316 -13.97 -36.78 1.36
C GLY A 316 -14.93 -37.55 0.44
N ALA A 317 -15.80 -36.87 -0.31
CA ALA A 317 -16.67 -37.50 -1.28
C ALA A 317 -15.90 -37.82 -2.57
N VAL A 318 -16.27 -38.93 -3.21
CA VAL A 318 -15.60 -39.39 -4.44
C VAL A 318 -15.92 -38.44 -5.60
N LEU A 319 -14.88 -37.93 -6.26
CA LEU A 319 -15.03 -37.01 -7.39
C LEU A 319 -15.67 -37.70 -8.61
N PRO A 320 -16.46 -36.99 -9.43
CA PRO A 320 -16.91 -37.48 -10.74
C PRO A 320 -15.72 -37.81 -11.66
N GLU A 321 -15.85 -38.81 -12.55
CA GLU A 321 -14.76 -39.19 -13.47
C GLU A 321 -14.26 -38.01 -14.32
N SER A 322 -15.16 -37.09 -14.68
CA SER A 322 -14.84 -35.87 -15.41
C SER A 322 -13.96 -34.88 -14.64
N GLU A 323 -13.73 -35.07 -13.35
CA GLU A 323 -12.94 -34.18 -12.51
C GLU A 323 -11.68 -34.86 -11.96
N ARG A 324 -11.50 -36.16 -12.21
CA ARG A 324 -10.35 -36.92 -11.73
C ARG A 324 -9.10 -36.64 -12.56
N CYS A 325 -7.94 -36.72 -11.89
CA CYS A 325 -6.67 -36.71 -12.59
C CYS A 325 -6.46 -38.06 -13.29
N GLN A 326 -5.76 -38.01 -14.41
CA GLN A 326 -5.50 -39.15 -15.29
C GLN A 326 -4.00 -39.47 -15.26
N PRO A 327 -3.62 -40.76 -15.34
CA PRO A 327 -2.21 -41.13 -15.43
C PRO A 327 -1.58 -40.60 -16.72
N CYS A 328 -0.39 -40.01 -16.61
CA CYS A 328 0.38 -39.50 -17.74
C CYS A 328 1.45 -40.51 -18.17
N GLY A 329 1.43 -40.92 -19.44
CA GLY A 329 2.42 -41.83 -20.04
C GLY A 329 3.57 -41.12 -20.78
N CYS A 330 3.68 -39.80 -20.68
CA CYS A 330 4.71 -39.05 -21.39
C CYS A 330 6.10 -39.21 -20.75
N ARG A 331 7.13 -39.03 -21.57
CA ARG A 331 8.52 -38.94 -21.10
C ARG A 331 8.72 -37.62 -20.33
N PRO A 332 9.66 -37.56 -19.35
CA PRO A 332 10.05 -36.30 -18.71
C PRO A 332 10.71 -35.38 -19.74
N LEU A 333 10.02 -34.30 -20.13
CA LEU A 333 10.49 -33.35 -21.15
C LEU A 333 10.52 -31.90 -20.64
N TRP A 334 10.11 -31.67 -19.39
CA TRP A 334 9.89 -30.34 -18.83
C TRP A 334 10.70 -30.18 -17.55
N CYS A 335 11.21 -28.96 -17.33
CA CYS A 335 11.64 -28.55 -16.00
C CYS A 335 10.45 -28.06 -15.17
N VAL A 336 10.56 -28.10 -13.84
CA VAL A 336 9.50 -27.71 -12.91
C VAL A 336 9.00 -26.28 -13.18
N GLY A 337 9.90 -25.33 -13.43
CA GLY A 337 9.54 -23.93 -13.66
C GLY A 337 8.72 -23.72 -14.94
N CYS A 338 9.06 -24.44 -16.02
CA CYS A 338 8.29 -24.37 -17.26
C CYS A 338 6.94 -25.07 -17.13
N LEU A 339 6.87 -26.20 -16.43
CA LEU A 339 5.60 -26.88 -16.17
C LEU A 339 4.68 -26.04 -15.27
N ALA A 340 5.24 -25.36 -14.27
CA ALA A 340 4.51 -24.43 -13.41
C ALA A 340 4.01 -23.20 -14.19
N THR A 341 4.82 -22.66 -15.10
CA THR A 341 4.41 -21.56 -15.99
C THR A 341 3.26 -21.98 -16.91
N TRP A 342 3.34 -23.20 -17.47
CA TRP A 342 2.24 -23.79 -18.23
C TRP A 342 0.99 -23.91 -17.36
N PHE A 343 1.12 -24.44 -16.15
CA PHE A 343 0.00 -24.60 -15.22
C PHE A 343 -0.68 -23.25 -14.96
N ALA A 344 0.09 -22.20 -14.64
CA ALA A 344 -0.41 -20.84 -14.42
C ALA A 344 -1.16 -20.27 -15.63
N SER A 345 -0.63 -20.51 -16.84
CA SER A 345 -1.23 -20.00 -18.09
C SER A 345 -2.64 -20.52 -18.37
N GLN A 346 -2.98 -21.69 -17.81
CA GLN A 346 -4.29 -22.32 -17.99
C GLN A 346 -5.32 -21.86 -16.94
N GLN A 347 -4.90 -21.03 -15.97
CA GLN A 347 -5.79 -20.57 -14.90
C GLN A 347 -6.43 -19.22 -15.22
N GLN A 348 -7.65 -19.03 -14.69
CA GLN A 348 -8.32 -17.73 -14.77
C GLN A 348 -7.73 -16.78 -13.73
N ARG A 349 -7.42 -15.55 -14.17
CA ARG A 349 -6.80 -14.51 -13.33
C ARG A 349 -7.63 -14.13 -12.10
N ALA A 350 -8.97 -14.24 -12.19
CA ALA A 350 -9.90 -13.88 -11.12
C ALA A 350 -9.82 -14.83 -9.90
N GLU A 351 -9.30 -16.05 -10.06
CA GLU A 351 -9.33 -17.09 -9.01
C GLU A 351 -7.93 -17.42 -8.48
N ARG A 352 -7.07 -16.41 -8.33
CA ARG A 352 -5.65 -16.57 -7.97
C ARG A 352 -5.40 -17.37 -6.69
N ASP A 353 -6.27 -17.25 -5.68
CA ASP A 353 -6.07 -17.88 -4.36
C ASP A 353 -6.33 -19.39 -4.39
N THR A 354 -6.97 -19.90 -5.45
CA THR A 354 -7.26 -21.33 -5.62
C THR A 354 -6.41 -21.97 -6.71
N TRP A 355 -5.44 -21.26 -7.30
CA TRP A 355 -4.65 -21.82 -8.41
C TRP A 355 -3.94 -23.13 -8.05
N LEU A 356 -3.37 -23.24 -6.85
CA LEU A 356 -2.69 -24.48 -6.42
C LEU A 356 -3.65 -25.67 -6.20
N SER A 357 -4.93 -25.41 -5.87
CA SER A 357 -5.94 -26.46 -5.69
C SER A 357 -6.63 -26.86 -7.00
N LYS A 358 -6.40 -26.11 -8.08
CA LYS A 358 -6.96 -26.41 -9.40
C LYS A 358 -6.20 -27.53 -10.12
N LYS A 359 -6.75 -27.92 -11.27
CA LYS A 359 -6.20 -28.94 -12.16
C LYS A 359 -5.91 -28.32 -13.52
N THR A 360 -4.97 -28.89 -14.24
CA THR A 360 -4.66 -28.51 -15.63
C THR A 360 -4.42 -29.76 -16.48
N THR A 361 -4.12 -29.57 -17.77
CA THR A 361 -3.83 -30.65 -18.70
C THR A 361 -2.36 -30.69 -19.06
N CYS A 362 -1.81 -31.91 -19.21
CA CYS A 362 -0.46 -32.13 -19.68
C CYS A 362 -0.28 -31.47 -21.06
N PRO A 363 0.76 -30.66 -21.29
CA PRO A 363 0.97 -29.98 -22.57
C PRO A 363 1.17 -30.95 -23.74
N MET A 364 1.56 -32.21 -23.45
CA MET A 364 1.84 -33.24 -24.46
C MET A 364 0.63 -34.13 -24.75
N CYS A 365 0.13 -34.84 -23.73
CA CYS A 365 -0.96 -35.83 -23.91
C CYS A 365 -2.33 -35.35 -23.44
N ARG A 366 -2.43 -34.12 -22.91
CA ARG A 366 -3.64 -33.53 -22.33
C ARG A 366 -4.26 -34.29 -21.15
N ALA A 367 -3.57 -35.29 -20.59
CA ALA A 367 -3.98 -35.95 -19.35
C ALA A 367 -4.12 -34.90 -18.24
N ARG A 368 -5.23 -34.95 -17.50
CA ARG A 368 -5.47 -34.00 -16.41
C ARG A 368 -4.61 -34.34 -15.20
N PHE A 369 -4.02 -33.31 -14.59
CA PHE A 369 -3.18 -33.45 -13.41
C PHE A 369 -3.34 -32.25 -12.47
N CYS A 370 -2.99 -32.45 -11.20
CA CYS A 370 -2.90 -31.40 -10.19
C CYS A 370 -1.46 -31.26 -9.67
N VAL A 371 -1.19 -30.26 -8.82
CA VAL A 371 0.15 -30.02 -8.25
C VAL A 371 0.73 -31.27 -7.58
N ARG A 372 -0.09 -32.05 -6.87
CA ARG A 372 0.30 -33.30 -6.19
C ARG A 372 0.74 -34.43 -7.13
N ASP A 373 0.36 -34.35 -8.40
CA ASP A 373 0.74 -35.34 -9.40
C ASP A 373 2.09 -35.02 -10.05
N VAL A 374 2.76 -33.93 -9.67
CA VAL A 374 4.06 -33.54 -10.23
C VAL A 374 5.16 -33.95 -9.27
N CYS A 375 6.12 -34.73 -9.76
CA CYS A 375 7.18 -35.33 -8.97
C CYS A 375 8.55 -35.01 -9.57
N TYR A 376 9.53 -34.70 -8.72
CA TYR A 376 10.93 -34.60 -9.14
C TYR A 376 11.51 -35.97 -9.51
N LEU A 377 12.44 -35.99 -10.46
CA LEU A 377 13.19 -37.19 -10.81
C LEU A 377 14.24 -37.52 -9.72
N GLU A 378 14.42 -38.80 -9.42
CA GLU A 378 15.24 -39.31 -8.30
C GLU A 378 16.72 -38.86 -8.31
N ASN A 379 17.27 -38.55 -9.49
CA ASN A 379 18.66 -38.10 -9.64
C ASN A 379 18.91 -36.62 -9.29
N ARG A 380 17.91 -35.89 -8.78
CA ARG A 380 18.06 -34.52 -8.27
C ARG A 380 17.40 -34.39 -6.90
N VAL A 381 18.04 -34.93 -5.87
CA VAL A 381 17.86 -34.35 -4.54
C VAL A 381 18.37 -32.91 -4.62
N VAL A 382 17.51 -31.96 -4.25
CA VAL A 382 17.73 -30.52 -4.22
C VAL A 382 19.14 -30.21 -3.67
N GLN A 383 20.00 -29.62 -4.50
CA GLN A 383 21.22 -28.98 -4.00
C GLN A 383 20.79 -27.81 -3.10
N GLN A 384 20.74 -28.05 -1.79
CA GLN A 384 20.81 -26.98 -0.81
C GLN A 384 22.17 -26.27 -0.99
N PRO A 385 22.23 -24.94 -0.98
CA PRO A 385 23.50 -24.23 -1.04
C PRO A 385 24.36 -24.63 0.17
N GLU A 386 25.52 -25.24 -0.07
CA GLU A 386 26.51 -25.52 0.96
C GLU A 386 26.87 -24.20 1.69
N PRO A 387 26.96 -24.20 3.02
CA PRO A 387 27.48 -23.06 3.74
C PRO A 387 28.94 -22.88 3.35
N VAL A 388 29.27 -21.70 2.83
CA VAL A 388 30.63 -21.25 2.54
C VAL A 388 31.48 -21.47 3.80
N GLN A 389 32.31 -22.51 3.79
CA GLN A 389 33.37 -22.67 4.77
C GLN A 389 34.35 -21.53 4.57
N GLN A 390 34.37 -20.59 5.51
CA GLN A 390 35.43 -19.60 5.63
C GLN A 390 36.74 -20.35 5.85
N GLN A 391 37.57 -20.42 4.80
CA GLN A 391 38.99 -20.67 4.94
C GLN A 391 39.60 -19.54 5.76
N THR A 392 39.91 -19.84 7.02
CA THR A 392 40.99 -19.20 7.75
C THR A 392 42.30 -19.55 7.06
N ASP A 393 42.87 -18.59 6.34
CA ASP A 393 44.29 -18.55 6.02
C ASP A 393 44.96 -17.48 6.89
N GLU A 394 45.95 -17.98 7.63
CA GLU A 394 47.06 -17.37 8.43
C GLU A 394 47.04 -15.88 8.83
#